data_AF-A0A256G4L6-F1
#
_entry.id   AF-A0A256G4L6-F1
#
_cell.length_a   1.000
_cell.length_b   1.000
_cell.length_c   1.000
_cell.angle_alpha   90.00
_cell.angle_beta   90.00
_cell.angle_gamma   90.00
#
_symmetry.space_group_name_H-M   'P 1'
#
loop_
_entity.id
_entity.type
_entity.pdbx_description
1 polymer ?
#
loop_
_entity_poly.entity_id
_entity_poly.type
_entity_poly.pdbx_seq_one_letter_code
_entity_poly.pdbx_strand_id
1 'polypeptide(L)' 'MLAEAKVEQLGITIDVYQREARHWIASGVFDGKHIVVENVTQGTAVSAWRDCALALSNRAA' A
#
# COMPACT_ATOMS: atom_id res chain seq x y z
N MET A 1 -4.01 -12.14 -13.79
CA MET A 1 -3.46 -10.88 -14.35
C MET A 1 -3.08 -10.03 -13.14
N LEU A 2 -1.78 -9.83 -12.88
CA LEU A 2 -1.31 -8.95 -11.80
C LEU A 2 -1.40 -7.52 -12.33
N ALA A 3 -2.38 -6.75 -11.85
CA ALA A 3 -2.50 -5.34 -12.22
C ALA A 3 -1.58 -4.53 -11.32
N GLU A 4 -0.34 -4.35 -11.74
CA GLU A 4 0.64 -3.47 -11.10
C GLU A 4 0.24 -2.01 -11.36
N ALA A 5 -0.22 -1.31 -10.33
CA ALA A 5 -0.47 0.12 -10.39
C ALA A 5 0.65 0.85 -9.64
N LYS A 6 1.66 1.32 -10.37
CA LYS A 6 2.68 2.21 -9.80
C LYS A 6 2.05 3.58 -9.51
N VAL A 7 1.80 3.88 -8.25
CA VAL A 7 1.36 5.20 -7.80
C VAL A 7 2.59 6.00 -7.39
N GLU A 8 3.18 6.74 -8.32
CA GLU A 8 4.25 7.69 -8.00
C GLU A 8 3.68 8.95 -7.36
N GLN A 9 3.40 8.86 -6.05
CA GLN A 9 3.17 10.03 -5.21
C GLN A 9 4.16 9.90 -4.04
N LEU A 10 5.04 10.89 -3.88
CA LEU A 10 6.12 10.91 -2.86
C LEU A 10 7.34 9.99 -3.14
N GLY A 11 7.51 9.48 -4.37
CA GLY A 11 8.66 8.63 -4.72
C GLY A 11 8.60 7.21 -4.16
N ILE A 12 7.40 6.75 -3.78
CA ILE A 12 7.19 5.43 -3.20
C ILE A 12 6.56 4.50 -4.24
N THR A 13 7.16 3.32 -4.44
CA THR A 13 6.55 2.27 -5.27
C THR A 13 5.66 1.39 -4.40
N ILE A 14 4.40 1.24 -4.79
CA ILE A 14 3.41 0.40 -4.12
C ILE A 14 2.98 -0.71 -5.07
N ASP A 15 3.19 -1.96 -4.67
CA ASP A 15 2.69 -3.13 -5.37
C ASP A 15 1.29 -3.45 -4.87
N VAL A 16 0.32 -3.52 -5.79
CA VAL A 16 -1.05 -3.89 -5.48
C VAL A 16 -1.40 -5.17 -6.21
N TYR A 17 -1.87 -6.18 -5.49
CA TYR A 17 -2.29 -7.44 -6.08
C TYR A 17 -3.52 -8.01 -5.38
N GLN A 18 -4.27 -8.81 -6.12
CA GLN A 18 -5.46 -9.50 -5.61
C GLN A 18 -5.07 -10.91 -5.17
N ARG A 19 -5.23 -11.23 -3.88
CA ARG A 19 -4.92 -12.56 -3.31
C ARG A 19 -6.06 -13.55 -3.53
N GLU A 20 -7.30 -13.11 -3.33
CA GLU A 20 -8.54 -13.89 -3.51
C GLU A 20 -9.62 -13.00 -4.15
N ALA A 21 -10.74 -13.59 -4.57
CA ALA A 21 -11.85 -12.81 -5.12
C ALA A 21 -12.26 -11.69 -4.14
N ARG A 22 -12.12 -10.44 -4.60
CA ARG A 22 -12.34 -9.21 -3.83
C ARG A 22 -11.33 -8.93 -2.70
N HIS A 23 -10.32 -9.77 -2.44
CA HIS A 23 -9.29 -9.48 -1.43
C HIS A 23 -8.02 -8.93 -2.09
N TRP A 24 -7.71 -7.68 -1.78
CA TRP A 24 -6.60 -6.89 -2.32
C TRP A 24 -5.54 -6.65 -1.25
N ILE A 25 -4.29 -6.68 -1.67
CA ILE A 25 -3.12 -6.42 -0.83
C ILE A 25 -2.33 -5.29 -1.48
N ALA A 26 -1.94 -4.31 -0.67
CA ALA A 26 -1.01 -3.26 -1.04
C ALA A 26 0.27 -3.41 -0.20
N SER A 27 1.43 -3.39 -0.87
CA SER A 27 2.74 -3.59 -0.27
C SER A 27 3.72 -2.52 -0.76
N GLY A 28 4.62 -2.06 0.10
CA GLY A 28 5.66 -1.09 -0.26
C GLY A 28 6.65 -0.85 0.88
N VAL A 29 7.71 -0.10 0.59
CA VAL A 29 8.73 0.29 1.58
C VAL A 29 8.60 1.77 1.89
N PHE A 30 8.53 2.11 3.18
CA PHE A 30 8.50 3.48 3.67
C PHE A 30 9.46 3.63 4.85
N ASP A 31 10.38 4.60 4.77
CA ASP A 31 11.39 4.86 5.81
C ASP A 31 12.17 3.59 6.24
N GLY A 32 12.60 2.80 5.24
CA GLY A 32 13.32 1.53 5.46
C GLY A 32 12.47 0.38 6.02
N LYS A 33 11.17 0.59 6.27
CA LYS A 33 10.26 -0.44 6.80
C LYS A 33 9.34 -0.95 5.70
N HIS A 34 9.16 -2.27 5.66
CA HIS A 34 8.18 -2.91 4.78
C HIS A 34 6.78 -2.83 5.40
N ILE A 35 5.82 -2.31 4.64
CA ILE A 35 4.42 -2.14 5.04
C ILE A 35 3.55 -2.97 4.10
N VAL A 36 2.67 -3.78 4.68
CA VAL A 36 1.68 -4.60 3.97
C VAL A 36 0.31 -4.33 4.55
N VAL A 37 -0.67 -4.08 3.67
CA VAL A 37 -2.06 -3.82 4.06
C VAL A 37 -3.01 -4.68 3.22
N GLU A 38 -3.93 -5.37 3.88
CA GLU A 38 -4.92 -6.24 3.27
C GLU A 38 -6.34 -5.65 3.36
N ASN A 39 -7.13 -5.71 2.29
CA ASN A 39 -8.48 -5.10 2.22
C ASN A 39 -9.41 -5.75 1.18
N VAL A 40 -10.72 -5.56 1.32
CA VAL A 40 -11.75 -6.13 0.41
C VAL A 40 -12.02 -5.32 -0.88
N THR A 41 -11.31 -4.22 -1.11
CA THR A 41 -11.49 -3.41 -2.32
C THR A 41 -10.17 -2.71 -2.68
N GLN A 42 -9.82 -2.66 -3.96
CA GLN A 42 -8.52 -2.15 -4.43
C GLN A 42 -8.24 -0.71 -3.96
N GLY A 43 -9.21 0.20 -4.10
CA GLY A 43 -9.06 1.60 -3.67
C GLY A 43 -8.87 1.76 -2.16
N THR A 44 -9.51 0.88 -1.37
CA THR A 44 -9.33 0.81 0.08
C THR A 44 -7.95 0.31 0.46
N ALA A 45 -7.40 -0.67 -0.27
CA ALA A 45 -6.04 -1.18 -0.02
C ALA A 45 -4.98 -0.08 -0.18
N VAL A 46 -5.03 0.69 -1.28
CA VAL A 46 -4.10 1.80 -1.53
C VAL A 46 -4.28 2.93 -0.49
N SER A 47 -5.53 3.31 -0.19
CA SER A 47 -5.81 4.35 0.80
C SER A 47 -5.30 3.98 2.19
N ALA A 48 -5.57 2.75 2.63
CA ALA A 48 -5.12 2.26 3.93
C ALA A 48 -3.58 2.10 4.00
N TRP A 49 -2.94 1.71 2.91
CA TRP A 49 -1.48 1.70 2.81
C TRP A 49 -0.90 3.10 3.02
N ARG A 50 -1.45 4.12 2.33
CA ARG A 50 -1.04 5.52 2.48
C ARG A 50 -1.22 6.00 3.91
N ASP A 51 -2.37 5.73 4.51
CA ASP A 51 -2.67 6.18 5.88
C ASP A 51 -1.73 5.50 6.90
N CYS A 52 -1.36 4.23 6.68
CA CYS A 52 -0.37 3.52 7.48
C CYS A 52 1.04 4.13 7.34
N ALA A 53 1.47 4.44 6.11
CA ALA A 53 2.74 5.10 5.85
C ALA A 53 2.81 6.49 6.49
N LEU A 54 1.74 7.30 6.37
CA LEU A 54 1.65 8.61 7.01
C LEU A 54 1.71 8.53 8.54
N ALA A 55 1.00 7.58 9.14
CA ALA A 55 1.03 7.37 10.58
C ALA A 55 2.43 6.99 11.09
N LEU A 56 3.19 6.22 10.31
CA LEU A 56 4.58 5.88 10.64
C LEU A 56 5.52 7.09 10.45
N SER A 57 5.30 7.90 9.41
CA SER A 57 6.03 9.16 9.20
C SER A 57 5.87 10.13 10.37
N ASN A 58 4.64 10.31 10.84
CA ASN A 58 4.32 11.23 11.95
C ASN A 58 4.87 10.75 13.30
N ARG A 59 5.21 9.46 13.44
CA ARG A 59 5.87 8.93 14.64
C ARG A 59 7.39 9.09 14.62
N ALA A 60 7.97 9.33 13.45
CA ALA A 60 9.42 9.47 13.28
C ALA A 60 9.90 10.94 13.39
N ALA A 61 8.98 11.91 13.41
CA ALA A 61 9.22 13.34 13.59
C ALA A 61 8.97 13.79 15.03
#